data_AF-A0A1B8P508-F1
#
_entry.id   AF-A0A1B8P508-F1
#
_cell.length_a   1.000
_cell.length_b   1.000
_cell.length_c   1.000
_cell.angle_alpha   90.00
_cell.angle_beta   90.00
_cell.angle_gamma   90.00
#
_symmetry.space_group_name_H-M   'P 1'
#
loop_
_entity.id
_entity.type
_entity.pdbx_description
1 polymer ?
#
loop_
_entity_poly.entity_id
_entity_poly.type
_entity_poly.pdbx_seq_one_letter_code
_entity_poly.pdbx_strand_id
1 'polypeptide(L)'
;MDGVPGVSFAGIAPGETFTYRFPVRQNGTYWYHSHSGLQEQLGHAGPLIIDSAEPEPFRYDREHVLLLTDWSFEDPASIFHNLKTGEGYYNFQERTVVDFFTDVEKNGLADTVAQRAMWSKMRMSSRTSPMLPAAPIPT
;
A
#
# COMPACT_ATOMS: atom_id res chain seq x y z
N MET A 1 22.14 1.69 -11.08
CA MET A 1 21.95 0.44 -10.29
C MET A 1 20.65 0.57 -9.51
N ASP A 2 19.99 -0.54 -9.22
CA ASP A 2 18.61 -0.60 -8.69
C ASP A 2 18.51 -0.42 -7.16
N GLY A 3 19.53 -0.82 -6.40
CA GLY A 3 19.61 -0.52 -4.96
C GLY A 3 18.89 -1.51 -4.04
N VAL A 4 18.61 -2.72 -4.53
CA VAL A 4 18.07 -3.84 -3.75
C VAL A 4 19.23 -4.71 -3.20
N PRO A 5 19.48 -4.73 -1.88
CA PRO A 5 20.49 -5.61 -1.27
C PRO A 5 20.18 -7.09 -1.51
N GLY A 6 21.21 -7.89 -1.79
CA GLY A 6 21.09 -9.31 -2.12
C GLY A 6 20.66 -9.60 -3.56
N VAL A 7 20.22 -8.59 -4.31
CA VAL A 7 19.85 -8.72 -5.74
C VAL A 7 20.80 -7.93 -6.63
N SER A 8 20.85 -6.61 -6.43
CA SER A 8 21.65 -5.72 -7.27
C SER A 8 23.02 -5.39 -6.67
N PHE A 9 23.21 -5.56 -5.36
CA PHE A 9 24.47 -5.36 -4.64
C PHE A 9 24.42 -5.99 -3.23
N ALA A 10 25.52 -5.97 -2.48
CA ALA A 10 25.61 -6.64 -1.17
C ALA A 10 24.95 -5.90 0.01
N GLY A 11 24.53 -4.64 -0.17
CA GLY A 11 24.19 -3.73 0.94
C GLY A 11 25.34 -2.77 1.25
N ILE A 12 25.06 -1.74 2.05
CA ILE A 12 26.04 -0.75 2.52
C ILE A 12 26.25 -1.00 4.01
N ALA A 13 27.48 -1.34 4.44
CA ALA A 13 27.73 -1.58 5.86
C ALA A 13 27.84 -0.27 6.66
N PRO A 14 27.69 -0.29 7.99
CA PRO A 14 27.88 0.90 8.83
C PRO A 14 29.27 1.52 8.62
N GLY A 15 29.30 2.82 8.36
CA GLY A 15 30.55 3.57 8.11
C GLY A 15 31.04 3.51 6.66
N GLU A 16 30.40 2.72 5.79
CA GLU A 16 30.73 2.69 4.36
C GLU A 16 29.98 3.76 3.57
N THR A 17 30.46 4.03 2.36
CA THR A 17 29.81 4.95 1.42
C THR A 17 29.62 4.24 0.09
N PHE A 18 28.44 4.40 -0.48
CA PHE A 18 28.12 3.91 -1.81
C PHE A 18 27.56 5.05 -2.66
N THR A 19 28.00 5.13 -3.92
CA THR A 19 27.51 6.14 -4.87
C THR A 19 26.59 5.50 -5.89
N TYR A 20 25.31 5.88 -5.87
CA TYR A 20 24.38 5.54 -6.94
C TYR A 20 24.66 6.40 -8.18
N ARG A 21 24.91 5.74 -9.31
CA ARG A 21 25.02 6.38 -10.62
C ARG A 21 24.13 5.66 -11.62
N PHE A 22 23.24 6.40 -12.26
CA PHE A 22 22.36 5.90 -13.30
C PHE A 22 22.06 7.02 -14.30
N PRO A 23 21.87 6.70 -15.58
CA PRO A 23 21.43 7.68 -16.56
C PRO A 23 19.95 8.01 -16.32
N VAL A 24 19.64 9.31 -16.31
CA VAL A 24 18.26 9.80 -16.31
C VAL A 24 17.80 9.92 -17.77
N ARG A 25 16.74 9.19 -18.14
CA ARG A 25 16.24 9.13 -19.53
C ARG A 25 14.76 9.52 -19.67
N GLN A 26 14.08 9.68 -18.55
CA GLN A 26 12.68 10.02 -18.45
C GLN A 26 12.52 11.25 -17.56
N ASN A 27 11.39 11.94 -17.67
CA ASN A 27 10.96 13.00 -16.76
C ASN A 27 9.64 12.61 -16.09
N GLY A 28 9.32 13.26 -14.97
CA GLY A 28 8.08 13.05 -14.21
C GLY A 28 8.31 12.92 -12.70
N THR A 29 7.24 12.54 -12.00
CA THR A 29 7.21 12.38 -10.55
C THR A 29 7.54 10.94 -10.17
N TYR A 30 8.65 10.75 -9.46
CA TYR A 30 9.11 9.49 -8.89
C TYR A 30 9.36 9.66 -7.40
N TRP A 31 9.92 8.63 -6.78
CA TRP A 31 10.34 8.61 -5.39
C TRP A 31 11.47 7.61 -5.21
N TYR A 32 12.22 7.74 -4.13
CA TYR A 32 13.19 6.75 -3.69
C TYR A 32 12.85 6.31 -2.28
N HIS A 33 13.21 5.07 -1.94
CA HIS A 33 13.12 4.56 -0.58
C HIS A 33 14.21 3.51 -0.31
N SER A 34 14.46 3.21 0.95
CA SER A 34 15.36 2.12 1.32
C SER A 34 14.73 0.77 1.01
N HIS A 35 15.46 -0.07 0.28
CA HIS A 35 15.16 -1.49 0.09
C HIS A 35 15.83 -2.39 1.15
N SER A 36 16.37 -1.82 2.23
CA SER A 36 17.00 -2.59 3.31
C SER A 36 16.00 -2.84 4.44
N GLY A 37 15.53 -4.09 4.56
CA GLY A 37 14.64 -4.50 5.64
C GLY A 37 13.37 -3.66 5.71
N LEU A 38 13.10 -3.08 6.88
CA LEU A 38 11.89 -2.27 7.14
C LEU A 38 12.20 -0.77 7.26
N GLN A 39 13.33 -0.31 6.71
CA GLN A 39 13.76 1.09 6.82
C GLN A 39 12.79 2.08 6.13
N GLU A 40 12.11 1.66 5.07
CA GLU A 40 11.06 2.47 4.43
C GLU A 40 9.97 2.88 5.44
N GLN A 41 9.49 1.94 6.26
CA GLN A 41 8.47 2.19 7.30
C GLN A 41 8.99 3.11 8.42
N LEU A 42 10.31 3.22 8.57
CA LEU A 42 10.97 4.17 9.47
C LEU A 42 11.16 5.57 8.83
N GLY A 43 10.61 5.80 7.65
CA GLY A 43 10.66 7.09 6.96
C GLY A 43 11.85 7.28 6.01
N HIS A 44 12.59 6.22 5.67
CA HIS A 44 13.68 6.30 4.68
C HIS A 44 13.11 6.31 3.26
N ALA A 45 12.36 7.37 2.92
CA ALA A 45 11.76 7.59 1.63
C ALA A 45 11.70 9.09 1.32
N GLY A 46 11.64 9.44 0.03
CA GLY A 46 11.51 10.83 -0.40
C GLY A 46 11.08 10.96 -1.86
N PRO A 47 10.47 12.09 -2.25
CA PRO A 47 10.11 12.34 -3.63
C PRO A 47 11.36 12.53 -4.50
N LEU A 48 11.26 12.13 -5.76
CA LEU A 48 12.27 12.32 -6.80
C LEU A 48 11.58 12.91 -8.02
N ILE A 49 11.70 14.22 -8.20
CA ILE A 49 11.16 14.90 -9.38
C ILE A 49 12.25 14.99 -10.43
N ILE A 50 11.93 14.59 -11.65
CA ILE A 50 12.80 14.76 -12.80
C ILE A 50 12.13 15.70 -13.78
N ASP A 51 12.68 16.89 -13.92
CA ASP A 51 12.15 17.88 -14.85
C ASP A 51 12.31 17.43 -16.30
N SER A 52 11.36 17.83 -17.13
CA SER A 52 11.45 17.64 -18.58
C SER A 52 12.59 18.48 -19.15
N ALA A 53 13.36 17.89 -20.07
CA ALA A 53 14.40 18.60 -20.79
C ALA A 53 13.81 19.68 -21.73
N GLU A 54 12.65 19.38 -22.31
CA GLU A 54 11.89 20.30 -23.15
C GLU A 54 10.71 20.88 -22.36
N PRO A 55 10.25 22.12 -22.65
CA PRO A 55 9.10 22.70 -21.98
C PRO A 55 7.86 21.81 -22.08
N GLU A 56 7.15 21.66 -20.96
CA GLU A 56 5.91 20.90 -20.94
C GLU A 56 4.83 21.57 -21.82
N PRO A 57 3.91 20.79 -22.41
CA PRO A 57 2.90 21.32 -23.34
C PRO A 57 1.79 22.14 -22.64
N PHE A 58 1.93 22.40 -21.34
CA PHE A 58 1.00 23.15 -20.50
C PHE A 58 1.77 24.12 -19.61
N ARG A 59 1.04 25.07 -19.00
CA ARG A 59 1.59 26.07 -18.09
C ARG A 59 0.93 25.96 -16.72
N TYR A 60 1.71 26.25 -15.69
CA TYR A 60 1.27 26.31 -14.30
C TYR A 60 1.96 27.46 -13.59
N ASP A 61 1.29 28.06 -12.61
CA ASP A 61 1.86 29.13 -11.79
C ASP A 61 2.66 28.60 -10.60
N ARG A 62 2.32 27.39 -10.12
CA ARG A 62 2.91 26.74 -8.95
C ARG A 62 2.89 25.22 -9.10
N GLU A 63 3.88 24.58 -8.48
CA GLU A 63 3.97 23.14 -8.33
C GLU A 63 4.04 22.78 -6.84
N HIS A 64 3.39 21.68 -6.45
CA HIS A 64 3.42 21.14 -5.10
C HIS A 64 3.65 19.63 -5.14
N VAL A 65 4.62 19.16 -4.36
CA VAL A 65 4.92 17.73 -4.22
C VAL A 65 4.28 17.22 -2.94
N LEU A 66 3.42 16.21 -3.08
CA LEU A 66 2.80 15.50 -1.97
C LEU A 66 3.28 14.05 -1.98
N LEU A 67 4.01 13.65 -0.93
CA LEU A 67 4.32 12.25 -0.66
C LEU A 67 3.39 11.77 0.46
N LEU A 68 2.50 10.83 0.13
CA LEU A 68 1.56 10.26 1.10
C LEU A 68 2.17 8.99 1.69
N THR A 69 2.38 8.99 3.00
CA THR A 69 2.83 7.82 3.76
C THR A 69 1.87 7.56 4.91
N ASP A 70 1.77 6.31 5.34
CA ASP A 70 1.25 6.00 6.66
C ASP A 70 2.34 6.20 7.72
N TRP A 71 1.95 6.14 8.99
CA TRP A 71 2.86 6.16 10.10
C TRP A 71 2.30 5.33 11.24
N SER A 72 3.16 4.55 11.88
CA SER A 72 2.82 3.82 13.10
C SER A 72 3.85 4.13 14.18
N PHE A 73 3.40 4.14 15.43
CA PHE A 73 4.29 4.21 16.59
C PHE A 73 4.81 2.83 17.02
N GLU A 74 4.28 1.76 16.45
CA GLU A 74 4.76 0.40 16.69
C GLU A 74 6.04 0.12 15.91
N ASP A 75 6.89 -0.76 16.47
CA ASP A 75 8.07 -1.25 15.76
C ASP A 75 7.63 -1.96 14.45
N PRO A 76 8.15 -1.56 13.28
CA PRO A 76 7.91 -2.23 12.00
C PRO A 76 8.02 -3.76 12.04
N ALA A 77 8.99 -4.29 12.79
CA ALA A 77 9.19 -5.73 12.92
C ALA A 77 8.04 -6.40 13.69
N SER A 78 7.48 -5.72 14.70
CA SER A 78 6.28 -6.18 15.41
C SER A 78 5.08 -6.16 14.48
N ILE A 79 4.89 -5.08 13.70
CA ILE A 79 3.81 -5.00 12.71
C ILE A 79 3.92 -6.15 11.71
N PHE A 80 5.11 -6.36 11.15
CA PHE A 80 5.35 -7.45 10.21
C PHE A 80 5.08 -8.83 10.83
N HIS A 81 5.56 -9.07 12.06
CA HIS A 81 5.30 -10.32 12.78
C HIS A 81 3.79 -10.55 12.99
N ASN A 82 3.08 -9.53 13.46
CA ASN A 82 1.64 -9.57 13.70
C ASN A 82 0.86 -9.89 12.43
N LEU A 83 1.22 -9.24 11.31
CA LEU A 83 0.65 -9.51 9.98
C LEU A 83 0.95 -10.92 9.46
N LYS A 84 2.09 -11.52 9.84
CA LYS A 84 2.41 -12.91 9.49
C LYS A 84 1.71 -13.94 10.37
N THR A 85 1.35 -13.57 11.60
CA THR A 85 0.73 -14.46 12.58
C THR A 85 -0.76 -14.66 12.34
N GLY A 86 -1.49 -13.63 11.88
CA GLY A 86 -2.93 -13.76 11.65
C GLY A 86 -3.52 -12.76 10.66
N GLU A 87 -4.37 -13.26 9.76
CA GLU A 87 -5.18 -12.47 8.84
C GLU A 87 -6.23 -11.66 9.63
N GLY A 88 -5.90 -10.43 10.00
CA GLY A 88 -6.80 -9.56 10.78
C GLY A 88 -6.30 -9.20 12.17
N TYR A 89 -5.02 -9.39 12.49
CA TYR A 89 -4.43 -8.94 13.76
C TYR A 89 -4.80 -7.48 14.11
N TYR A 90 -4.78 -6.58 13.12
CA TYR A 90 -5.16 -5.18 13.28
C TYR A 90 -6.62 -4.88 12.91
N ASN A 91 -7.42 -5.88 12.57
CA ASN A 91 -8.83 -5.70 12.26
C ASN A 91 -9.68 -5.78 13.54
N PHE A 92 -9.72 -4.68 14.28
CA PHE A 92 -10.58 -4.57 15.48
C PHE A 92 -12.06 -4.37 15.13
N GLN A 93 -12.38 -4.23 13.85
CA GLN A 93 -13.74 -4.15 13.35
C GLN A 93 -14.19 -5.53 12.86
N GLU A 94 -14.29 -6.49 13.77
CA GLU A 94 -15.01 -7.74 13.49
C GLU A 94 -16.52 -7.57 13.69
N ARG A 95 -17.31 -8.31 12.89
CA ARG A 95 -18.77 -8.31 13.05
C ARG A 95 -19.15 -9.13 14.27
N THR A 96 -20.00 -8.56 15.12
CA THR A 96 -20.51 -9.23 16.32
C THR A 96 -21.76 -10.04 16.02
N VAL A 97 -22.21 -10.85 16.99
CA VAL A 97 -23.50 -11.54 16.92
C VAL A 97 -24.67 -10.56 16.74
N VAL A 98 -24.53 -9.32 17.24
CA VAL A 98 -25.54 -8.26 17.07
C VAL A 98 -25.64 -7.81 15.61
N ASP A 99 -24.51 -7.70 14.91
CA ASP A 99 -24.49 -7.34 13.48
C ASP A 99 -25.21 -8.38 12.63
N PHE A 100 -25.09 -9.68 12.99
CA PHE A 100 -25.81 -10.75 12.29
C PHE A 100 -27.33 -10.58 12.35
N PHE A 101 -27.88 -10.35 13.54
CA PHE A 101 -29.32 -10.21 13.68
C PHE A 101 -29.84 -8.95 12.98
N THR A 102 -29.06 -7.87 13.03
CA THR A 102 -29.36 -6.63 12.29
C THR A 102 -29.40 -6.87 10.78
N ASP A 103 -28.47 -7.66 10.23
CA ASP A 103 -28.46 -7.98 8.79
C ASP A 103 -29.62 -8.88 8.39
N VAL A 104 -29.96 -9.87 9.23
CA VAL A 104 -31.09 -10.79 8.99
C VAL A 104 -32.42 -10.04 9.01
N GLU A 105 -32.57 -9.07 9.90
CA GLU A 105 -33.76 -8.21 9.96
C GLU A 105 -33.89 -7.32 8.71
N LYS A 106 -32.78 -6.78 8.20
CA LYS A 106 -32.78 -5.88 7.03
C LYS A 106 -32.88 -6.59 5.69
N ASN A 107 -32.12 -7.67 5.52
CA ASN A 107 -31.88 -8.31 4.21
C ASN A 107 -32.51 -9.71 4.12
N GLY A 108 -33.03 -10.25 5.22
CA GLY A 108 -33.51 -11.63 5.28
C GLY A 108 -32.39 -12.65 5.51
N LEU A 109 -32.79 -13.81 6.04
CA LEU A 109 -31.86 -14.88 6.44
C LEU A 109 -31.10 -15.46 5.24
N ALA A 110 -31.81 -15.74 4.14
CA ALA A 110 -31.24 -16.39 2.95
C ALA A 110 -30.12 -15.55 2.33
N ASP A 111 -30.36 -14.25 2.14
CA ASP A 111 -29.40 -13.34 1.52
C ASP A 111 -28.20 -13.05 2.43
N THR A 112 -28.44 -12.95 3.75
CA THR A 112 -27.36 -12.80 4.74
C THR A 112 -26.44 -14.02 4.77
N VAL A 113 -26.99 -15.24 4.70
CA VAL A 113 -26.21 -16.48 4.65
C VAL A 113 -25.48 -16.61 3.30
N ALA A 114 -26.13 -16.27 2.19
CA ALA A 114 -25.52 -16.30 0.87
C ALA A 114 -24.33 -15.33 0.75
N GLN A 115 -24.48 -14.10 1.25
CA GLN A 115 -23.37 -13.13 1.31
C GLN A 115 -22.22 -13.66 2.18
N ARG A 116 -22.50 -14.20 3.37
CA ARG A 116 -21.45 -14.77 4.25
C ARG A 116 -20.71 -15.92 3.59
N ALA A 117 -21.43 -16.82 2.91
CA ALA A 117 -20.84 -17.92 2.16
C ALA A 117 -19.96 -17.40 1.00
N MET A 118 -20.36 -16.33 0.33
CA MET A 118 -19.59 -15.70 -0.75
C MET A 118 -18.27 -15.12 -0.24
N TRP A 119 -18.31 -14.30 0.83
CA TRP A 119 -17.10 -13.70 1.42
C TRP A 119 -16.16 -14.75 2.02
N SER A 120 -16.71 -15.78 2.67
CA SER A 120 -15.95 -16.92 3.18
C SER A 120 -15.23 -17.69 2.06
N LYS A 121 -15.89 -17.92 0.91
CA LYS A 121 -15.27 -18.54 -0.27
C LYS A 121 -14.14 -17.69 -0.85
N MET A 122 -14.25 -16.37 -0.80
CA MET A 122 -13.22 -15.44 -1.26
C MET A 122 -12.07 -15.27 -0.25
N ARG A 123 -12.12 -15.92 0.93
CA ARG A 123 -11.17 -15.71 2.04
C ARG A 123 -10.99 -14.23 2.39
N MET A 124 -12.08 -13.47 2.30
CA MET A 124 -12.11 -12.05 2.61
C MET A 124 -13.00 -11.79 3.81
N SER A 125 -12.63 -10.79 4.60
CA SER A 125 -13.52 -10.25 5.62
C SER A 125 -14.75 -9.63 4.95
N SER A 126 -15.93 -9.86 5.52
CA SER A 126 -17.18 -9.22 5.07
C SER A 126 -17.24 -7.70 5.27
N ARG A 127 -16.23 -7.10 5.93
CA ARG A 127 -16.01 -5.65 6.01
C ARG A 127 -14.95 -5.13 5.04
N THR A 128 -14.31 -6.01 4.27
CA THR A 128 -13.50 -5.57 3.12
C THR A 128 -14.45 -4.86 2.17
N SER A 129 -14.29 -3.53 2.04
CA SER A 129 -15.08 -2.76 1.07
C SER A 129 -14.95 -3.45 -0.28
N PRO A 130 -16.04 -3.81 -0.97
CA PRO A 130 -15.91 -4.31 -2.31
C PRO A 130 -15.16 -3.24 -3.09
N MET A 131 -14.03 -3.59 -3.69
CA MET A 131 -13.73 -2.99 -4.98
C MET A 131 -14.99 -3.27 -5.80
N LEU A 132 -15.79 -2.24 -6.03
CA LEU A 132 -16.95 -2.33 -6.91
C LEU A 132 -16.48 -3.12 -8.14
N PRO A 133 -17.15 -4.23 -8.54
CA PRO A 133 -16.85 -4.79 -9.84
C PRO A 133 -17.00 -3.62 -10.82
N ALA A 134 -15.92 -3.32 -11.55
CA ALA A 134 -15.91 -2.25 -12.52
C ALA A 134 -17.17 -2.40 -13.37
N ALA A 135 -18.05 -1.40 -13.30
CA ALA A 135 -19.25 -1.39 -14.11
C ALA A 135 -18.81 -1.59 -15.57
N PRO A 136 -19.39 -2.54 -16.32
CA PRO A 136 -19.07 -2.68 -17.72
C PRO A 136 -19.38 -1.36 -18.40
N ILE A 137 -18.35 -0.78 -19.03
CA ILE A 137 -18.50 0.41 -19.86
C ILE A 137 -19.44 0.02 -21.00
N PRO A 138 -20.60 0.67 -21.16
CA PRO A 138 -21.47 0.41 -22.30
C PRO A 138 -20.72 0.83 -23.57
N THR A 139 -20.62 -0.10 -24.51
CA THR A 139 -20.17 0.15 -25.89
C THR A 139 -21.16 1.04 -26.63
#